data_AF-A0A2G2DGP8-F1
#
_entry.id   AF-A0A2G2DGP8-F1
#
_cell.length_a   1.000
_cell.length_b   1.000
_cell.length_c   1.000
_cell.angle_alpha   90.00
_cell.angle_beta   90.00
_cell.angle_gamma   90.00
#
_symmetry.space_group_name_H-M   'P 1'
#
loop_
_entity.id
_entity.type
_entity.pdbx_description
1 polymer ?
#
loop_
_entity_poly.entity_id
_entity_poly.type
_entity_poly.pdbx_seq_one_letter_code
_entity_poly.pdbx_strand_id
1 'polypeptide(L)' 'MRTLLAVVTGLGLVLAAFAGVALALVLGTVAAGAIALARLTGRFQPEMAKASATRDHDRSKTDYRVWNDGRGTIIDM' A
#
# COMPACT_ATOMS: atom_id res chain seq x y z
N MET A 1 -38.21 -36.92 -13.44
CA MET A 1 -37.74 -35.57 -13.84
C MET A 1 -37.36 -34.70 -12.65
N ARG A 2 -38.23 -34.50 -11.64
CA ARG A 2 -37.97 -33.65 -10.46
C ARG A 2 -36.73 -34.04 -9.65
N THR A 3 -36.51 -35.34 -9.45
CA THR A 3 -35.33 -35.87 -8.73
C THR A 3 -34.03 -35.63 -9.49
N LEU A 4 -34.08 -35.74 -10.82
CA LEU A 4 -32.92 -35.54 -11.69
C LEU A 4 -32.50 -34.06 -11.70
N LEU A 5 -33.48 -33.16 -11.75
CA LEU A 5 -33.28 -31.72 -11.58
C LEU A 5 -32.64 -31.38 -10.23
N ALA A 6 -33.13 -31.97 -9.13
CA ALA A 6 -32.57 -31.74 -7.79
C ALA A 6 -31.11 -32.21 -7.64
N VAL A 7 -30.77 -33.34 -8.27
CA VAL A 7 -29.40 -33.86 -8.26
C VAL A 7 -28.46 -32.96 -9.07
N VAL A 8 -28.88 -32.49 -10.25
CA VAL A 8 -28.08 -31.62 -11.10
C VAL A 8 -27.87 -30.25 -10.45
N THR A 9 -28.91 -29.67 -9.84
CA THR A 9 -28.77 -28.38 -9.12
C THR A 9 -27.92 -28.51 -7.87
N GLY A 10 -28.04 -29.62 -7.12
CA GLY A 10 -27.18 -29.90 -5.96
C GLY A 10 -25.71 -30.03 -6.35
N LEU A 11 -25.41 -30.78 -7.41
CA LEU A 11 -24.05 -30.88 -7.96
C LEU A 11 -23.53 -29.52 -8.45
N GLY A 12 -24.36 -28.77 -9.17
CA GLY A 12 -24.02 -27.43 -9.64
C GLY A 12 -23.67 -26.46 -8.49
N LEU A 13 -24.40 -26.53 -7.37
CA LEU A 13 -24.13 -25.72 -6.19
C LEU A 13 -22.77 -26.07 -5.56
N VAL A 14 -22.45 -27.37 -5.44
CA VAL A 14 -21.17 -27.82 -4.92
C VAL A 14 -20.02 -27.36 -5.83
N LEU A 15 -20.16 -27.53 -7.14
CA LEU A 15 -19.19 -27.05 -8.12
C LEU A 15 -19.00 -25.52 -8.04
N ALA A 16 -20.08 -24.75 -7.90
CA ALA A 16 -20.02 -23.30 -7.75
C ALA A 16 -19.29 -22.88 -6.47
N ALA A 17 -19.52 -23.58 -5.35
CA ALA A 17 -18.81 -23.34 -4.09
C ALA A 17 -17.31 -23.58 -4.22
N PHE A 18 -16.91 -24.65 -4.91
CA PHE A 18 -15.51 -24.96 -5.17
C PHE A 18 -14.87 -24.03 -6.22
N ALA A 19 -15.64 -23.53 -7.18
CA ALA A 19 -15.15 -22.59 -8.18
C ALA A 19 -14.63 -21.30 -7.54
N GLY A 20 -15.28 -20.80 -6.48
CA GLY A 20 -14.81 -19.64 -5.73
C GLY A 20 -13.46 -19.89 -5.06
N VAL A 21 -13.30 -21.06 -4.42
CA VAL A 21 -12.02 -21.46 -3.80
C VAL A 21 -10.92 -21.62 -4.84
N ALA A 22 -11.22 -22.30 -5.95
CA ALA A 22 -10.27 -22.49 -7.05
C ALA A 22 -9.83 -21.14 -7.65
N LEU A 23 -10.77 -20.23 -7.87
CA LEU A 23 -10.48 -18.89 -8.38
C LEU A 23 -9.61 -18.09 -7.40
N ALA A 24 -9.93 -18.12 -6.11
CA ALA A 24 -9.13 -17.48 -5.07
C ALA A 24 -7.70 -18.05 -5.03
N LEU A 25 -7.53 -19.36 -5.22
CA LEU A 25 -6.24 -20.03 -5.24
C LEU A 25 -5.41 -19.63 -6.47
N VAL A 26 -6.04 -19.55 -7.65
CA VAL A 26 -5.38 -19.07 -8.87
C VAL A 26 -4.96 -17.60 -8.72
N LEU A 27 -5.87 -16.73 -8.27
CA LEU A 27 -5.55 -15.32 -8.05
C LEU A 27 -4.46 -15.14 -7.00
N GLY A 28 -4.53 -15.89 -5.91
CA GLY A 28 -3.53 -15.87 -4.83
C GLY A 28 -2.15 -16.32 -5.30
N THR A 29 -2.07 -17.40 -6.08
CA THR A 29 -0.77 -17.89 -6.61
C THR A 29 -0.17 -16.95 -7.65
N VAL A 30 -0.99 -16.37 -8.54
CA VAL A 30 -0.54 -15.38 -9.52
C VAL A 30 -0.05 -14.11 -8.83
N ALA A 31 -0.81 -13.59 -7.85
CA ALA A 31 -0.42 -12.40 -7.10
C ALA A 31 0.85 -12.65 -6.27
N ALA A 32 0.95 -13.78 -5.57
CA ALA A 32 2.13 -14.15 -4.81
C ALA A 32 3.36 -14.31 -5.72
N GLY A 33 3.20 -14.96 -6.88
CA GLY A 33 4.25 -15.10 -7.89
C GLY A 33 4.70 -13.75 -8.46
N ALA A 34 3.76 -12.86 -8.77
CA ALA A 34 4.06 -11.52 -9.25
C ALA A 34 4.81 -10.69 -8.20
N ILE A 35 4.41 -10.76 -6.93
CA ILE A 35 5.10 -10.08 -5.82
C ILE A 35 6.50 -10.67 -5.62
N ALA A 36 6.63 -12.01 -5.61
CA ALA A 36 7.91 -12.67 -5.47
C ALA A 36 8.87 -12.30 -6.61
N LEU A 37 8.37 -12.27 -7.85
CA LEU A 37 9.14 -11.85 -9.03
C LEU A 37 9.49 -10.36 -8.97
N ALA A 38 8.57 -9.50 -8.55
CA ALA A 38 8.80 -8.07 -8.34
C ALA A 38 9.90 -7.81 -7.29
N ARG A 39 9.91 -8.60 -6.21
CA ARG A 39 10.94 -8.55 -5.16
C ARG A 39 12.28 -9.04 -5.66
N LEU A 40 12.30 -10.13 -6.43
CA LEU A 40 13.54 -10.74 -6.92
C LEU A 40 14.20 -9.92 -8.04
N THR A 41 13.40 -9.31 -8.91
CA THR A 41 13.90 -8.50 -10.03
C THR A 41 14.32 -7.08 -9.62
N GLY A 42 14.10 -6.68 -8.36
CA GLY A 42 14.47 -5.35 -7.85
C GLY A 42 13.77 -4.17 -8.53
N ARG A 43 12.93 -4.40 -9.54
CA ARG A 43 12.30 -3.38 -10.39
C ARG A 43 11.20 -2.58 -9.69
N PHE A 44 10.78 -3.02 -8.50
CA PHE A 44 9.84 -2.31 -7.63
C PHE A 44 10.48 -1.96 -6.29
N GLN A 45 11.80 -1.76 -6.24
CA GLN A 45 12.30 -0.85 -5.23
C GLN A 45 11.79 0.53 -5.63
N PRO A 46 10.87 1.17 -4.88
CA PRO A 46 10.64 2.58 -5.07
C PRO A 46 12.02 3.20 -4.95
N GLU A 47 12.48 3.86 -6.01
CA GLU A 47 13.61 4.77 -5.91
C GLU A 47 13.19 5.71 -4.78
N MET A 48 13.72 5.49 -3.58
CA MET A 48 13.55 6.41 -2.49
C MET A 48 14.14 7.68 -3.05
N ALA A 49 13.26 8.60 -3.47
CA ALA A 49 13.64 9.96 -3.75
C ALA A 49 14.32 10.39 -2.46
N LYS A 50 15.65 10.32 -2.45
CA LYS A 50 16.42 10.95 -1.41
C LYS A 50 15.92 12.37 -1.53
N ALA A 51 15.24 12.85 -0.49
CA ALA A 51 15.06 14.26 -0.30
C ALA A 51 16.47 14.82 -0.19
N SER A 52 17.10 15.06 -1.34
CA SER A 52 18.12 16.06 -1.47
C SER A 52 17.33 17.31 -1.12
N ALA A 53 17.39 17.67 0.16
CA ALA A 53 16.97 18.97 0.61
C ALA A 53 17.91 19.94 -0.10
N THR A 54 17.57 20.26 -1.35
CA THR A 54 18.08 21.45 -2.01
C THR A 54 17.55 22.57 -1.13
N ARG A 55 18.48 23.09 -0.32
CA ARG A 55 18.28 24.26 0.52
C ARG A 55 18.20 25.46 -0.42
N ASP A 56 17.14 25.55 -1.22
CA ASP A 56 16.90 26.71 -2.06
C ASP A 56 15.65 27.43 -1.58
N HIS A 57 15.93 28.54 -0.90
CA HIS A 57 15.27 29.80 -1.16
C HIS A 57 13.79 29.93 -0.78
N ASP A 58 13.44 29.60 0.47
CA ASP A 58 12.19 30.11 1.06
C ASP A 58 12.30 30.47 2.54
N ARG A 59 13.30 31.28 2.91
CA ARG A 59 13.39 31.93 4.23
C ARG A 59 13.89 33.38 4.15
N SER A 60 13.30 34.17 3.27
CA SER A 60 13.28 35.63 3.41
C SER A 60 12.16 36.10 4.36
N LYS A 61 11.61 35.20 5.19
CA LYS A 61 10.81 35.58 6.37
C LYS A 61 11.80 35.88 7.49
N THR A 62 12.10 37.18 7.62
CA THR A 62 12.56 37.92 8.80
C THR A 62 13.24 37.05 9.87
N ASP A 63 14.54 37.27 10.08
CA ASP A 63 15.36 36.56 11.06
C ASP A 63 14.89 36.90 12.50
N TYR A 64 13.80 36.24 12.93
CA TYR A 64 13.22 36.40 14.26
C TYR A 64 14.17 35.80 15.29
N ARG A 65 14.74 36.65 16.13
CA ARG A 65 15.71 36.19 17.14
C ARG A 65 15.01 36.02 18.48
N VAL A 66 14.96 34.78 18.93
CA VAL A 66 14.33 34.40 20.20
C VAL A 66 15.39 33.95 21.18
N TRP A 67 15.41 34.54 22.37
CA TRP A 67 16.21 34.03 23.48
C TRP A 67 15.54 34.23 24.83
N ASN A 68 15.93 33.41 25.80
CA ASN A 68 15.46 33.47 27.17
C ASN A 68 16.59 33.97 28.07
N ASP A 69 16.35 35.03 28.83
CA ASP A 69 17.34 35.66 29.72
C ASP A 69 17.30 35.12 31.16
N GLY A 70 16.50 34.07 31.41
CA GLY A 70 16.30 33.46 32.71
C GLY A 70 15.20 34.11 33.56
N ARG A 71 14.62 35.24 33.11
CA ARG A 71 13.40 35.83 33.68
C ARG A 71 12.21 35.76 32.73
N GLY A 72 12.46 35.64 31.43
CA GLY A 72 11.42 35.47 30.42
C GLY A 72 11.98 35.23 29.02
N THR A 73 11.10 34.85 28.10
CA THR A 73 11.45 34.66 26.69
C THR A 73 11.19 35.95 25.91
N ILE A 74 12.20 36.42 25.19
CA ILE A 74 12.16 37.62 24.35
C ILE A 74 12.16 37.20 22.89
N ILE A 75 11.32 37.85 22.09
CA ILE A 75 11.18 37.62 20.65
C ILE A 75 11.40 38.98 19.97
N ASP A 76 12.50 39.10 19.24
CA ASP A 76 12.82 40.29 18.42
C ASP A 76 12.26 40.08 17.01
N MET A 77 11.44 41.03 16.55
CA MET A 77 10.65 40.96 15.31
C MET A 77 11.03 42.03 14.30
#